data_AF-A0A2T0LQ17-F1
#
_entry.id   AF-A0A2T0LQ17-F1
#
_cell.length_a   1.000
_cell.length_b   1.000
_cell.length_c   1.000
_cell.angle_alpha   90.00
_cell.angle_beta   90.00
_cell.angle_gamma   90.00
#
_symmetry.space_group_name_H-M   'P 1'
#
loop_
_entity.id
_entity.type
_entity.pdbx_description
1 polymer ?
#
loop_
_entity_poly.entity_id
_entity_poly.type
_entity_poly.pdbx_seq_one_letter_code
_entity_poly.pdbx_strand_id
1 'polypeptide(L)'
;MADRCPQPSEVSTMSLSDEIDSAVQNVVNADWNRREGRTVPDTSDVALSNGAVVLDAVYLYADLADSTRLARDFDRRVAAKVIRSFLDASCRVIKARGGTIVSFDGDRVMGIFVGDSKNTAAAKCGLQINAAVLNVIKPKVEAKYSSIRNSNFRISQCVGIASGETLIVRGGVRGSNDLVSVGRAPNVAAKLSDIRNGAYRTYITSQVYHSMHDSSKHSGDGRDMWTQESREVGGETMTVYGSSWLWNL
;
A
#
# COMPACT_ATOMS: atom_id res chain seq x y z
N MET A 1 -19.10 71.06 -15.90
CA MET A 1 -18.49 70.27 -14.81
C MET A 1 -19.57 69.32 -14.32
N ALA A 2 -19.52 68.05 -14.72
CA ALA A 2 -20.39 67.01 -14.22
C ALA A 2 -19.48 65.85 -13.80
N ASP A 3 -19.38 65.66 -12.49
CA ASP A 3 -18.64 64.59 -11.84
C ASP A 3 -19.07 63.23 -12.38
N ARG A 4 -18.13 62.48 -12.95
CA ARG A 4 -18.32 61.04 -13.19
C ARG A 4 -17.82 60.30 -11.96
N CYS A 5 -18.77 59.76 -11.20
CA CYS A 5 -18.51 58.79 -10.14
C CYS A 5 -17.75 57.59 -10.74
N PRO A 6 -16.62 57.13 -10.16
CA PRO A 6 -15.91 55.95 -10.65
C PRO A 6 -16.81 54.72 -10.48
N GLN A 7 -17.04 53.97 -11.56
CA GLN A 7 -17.70 52.68 -11.47
C GLN A 7 -16.79 51.71 -10.69
N PRO A 8 -17.33 50.91 -9.77
CA PRO A 8 -16.52 49.94 -9.04
C PRO A 8 -15.98 48.91 -10.03
N SER A 9 -14.67 48.68 -10.00
CA SER A 9 -14.00 47.66 -10.81
C SER A 9 -14.64 46.30 -10.54
N GLU A 10 -15.20 45.68 -11.58
CA GLU A 10 -15.59 44.27 -11.55
C GLU A 10 -14.37 43.44 -11.16
N VAL A 11 -14.38 42.91 -9.94
CA VAL A 11 -13.47 41.83 -9.57
C VAL A 11 -13.95 40.62 -10.35
N SER A 12 -13.28 40.32 -11.48
CA SER A 12 -13.54 39.10 -12.23
C SER A 12 -13.20 37.90 -11.35
N THR A 13 -14.22 37.30 -10.73
CA THR A 13 -14.10 36.01 -10.07
C THR A 13 -13.69 34.99 -11.12
N MET A 14 -12.50 34.41 -10.97
CA MET A 14 -11.97 33.35 -11.82
C MET A 14 -12.97 32.18 -11.82
N SER A 15 -13.28 31.60 -12.98
CA SER A 15 -14.17 30.45 -13.01
C SER A 15 -13.44 29.20 -12.51
N LEU A 16 -14.19 28.19 -12.04
CA LEU A 16 -13.60 26.89 -11.68
C LEU A 16 -12.81 26.27 -12.85
N SER A 17 -13.28 26.48 -14.09
CA SER A 17 -12.59 25.97 -15.27
C SER A 17 -11.22 26.64 -15.44
N ASP A 18 -11.15 27.95 -15.24
CA ASP A 18 -9.91 28.72 -15.37
C ASP A 18 -8.92 28.39 -14.23
N GLU A 19 -9.43 28.14 -13.02
CA GLU A 19 -8.64 27.68 -11.88
C GLU A 19 -8.03 26.30 -12.15
N ILE A 20 -8.82 25.35 -12.66
CA ILE A 20 -8.34 24.01 -13.00
C ILE A 20 -7.35 24.06 -14.15
N ASP A 21 -7.65 24.80 -15.23
CA ASP A 21 -6.78 24.95 -16.39
C ASP A 21 -5.42 25.51 -15.98
N SER A 22 -5.43 26.60 -15.21
CA SER A 22 -4.21 27.21 -14.69
C SER A 22 -3.41 26.24 -13.79
N ALA A 23 -4.09 25.51 -12.90
CA ALA A 23 -3.45 24.54 -12.01
C ALA A 23 -2.81 23.38 -12.78
N VAL A 24 -3.52 22.83 -13.76
CA VAL A 24 -3.01 21.75 -14.63
C VAL A 24 -1.83 22.24 -15.46
N GLN A 25 -1.96 23.40 -16.10
CA GLN A 25 -0.92 23.98 -16.93
C GLN A 25 0.36 24.26 -16.12
N ASN A 26 0.23 24.70 -14.86
CA ASN A 26 1.38 24.89 -13.96
C ASN A 26 2.10 23.57 -13.65
N VAL A 27 1.37 22.46 -13.44
CA VAL A 27 1.98 21.15 -13.18
C VAL A 27 2.62 20.57 -14.44
N VAL A 28 1.95 20.68 -15.59
CA VAL A 28 2.44 20.14 -16.87
C VAL A 28 3.75 20.80 -17.31
N ASN A 29 3.90 22.10 -17.07
CA ASN A 29 5.10 22.85 -17.46
C ASN A 29 6.20 22.87 -16.39
N ALA A 30 5.97 22.29 -15.21
CA ALA A 30 6.93 22.33 -14.13
C ALA A 30 8.12 21.39 -14.40
N ASP A 31 9.33 21.93 -14.34
CA ASP A 31 10.54 21.11 -14.26
C ASP A 31 10.65 20.47 -12.88
N TRP A 32 10.79 19.14 -12.84
CA TRP A 32 10.92 18.39 -11.59
C TRP A 32 12.25 18.70 -10.89
N ASN A 33 12.17 19.24 -9.67
CA ASN A 33 13.30 19.32 -8.75
C ASN A 33 13.53 17.94 -8.11
N ARG A 34 14.29 17.10 -8.81
CA ARG A 34 14.57 15.70 -8.45
C ARG A 34 15.76 15.58 -7.52
N ARG A 35 15.63 14.72 -6.51
CA ARG A 35 16.75 14.25 -5.67
C ARG A 35 16.66 12.75 -5.40
N GLU A 36 17.80 12.13 -5.15
CA GLU A 36 17.87 10.75 -4.66
C GLU A 36 17.48 10.67 -3.19
N GLY A 37 16.70 9.66 -2.82
CA GLY A 37 16.24 9.37 -1.47
C GLY A 37 16.84 8.08 -0.92
N ARG A 38 17.06 8.04 0.40
CA ARG A 38 17.46 6.82 1.15
C ARG A 38 16.48 6.44 2.25
N THR A 39 15.57 7.35 2.58
CA THR A 39 14.49 7.17 3.54
C THR A 39 13.18 7.51 2.85
N VAL A 40 12.09 6.94 3.35
CA VAL A 40 10.74 7.34 2.90
C VAL A 40 10.55 8.79 3.35
N PRO A 41 10.29 9.74 2.43
CA PRO A 41 10.11 11.14 2.80
C PRO A 41 8.77 11.35 3.51
N ASP A 42 8.69 12.38 4.34
CA ASP A 42 7.42 12.94 4.79
C ASP A 42 6.88 13.94 3.76
N THR A 43 5.58 14.26 3.84
CA THR A 43 4.94 15.25 2.95
C THR A 43 5.64 16.61 2.99
N SER A 44 6.25 17.00 4.10
CA SER A 44 7.02 18.25 4.22
C SER A 44 8.34 18.23 3.45
N ASP A 45 8.91 17.06 3.15
CA ASP A 45 10.23 16.89 2.54
C ASP A 45 10.20 17.00 1.01
N VAL A 46 8.99 17.13 0.45
CA VAL A 46 8.73 17.22 -0.99
C VAL A 46 8.01 18.53 -1.25
N ALA A 47 8.53 19.36 -2.16
CA ALA A 47 7.87 20.60 -2.54
C ALA A 47 6.57 20.29 -3.31
N LEU A 48 5.48 20.98 -2.96
CA LEU A 48 4.15 20.74 -3.58
C LEU A 48 4.13 21.05 -5.08
N SER A 49 4.87 22.07 -5.52
CA SER A 49 4.87 22.54 -6.92
C SER A 49 5.55 21.56 -7.87
N ASN A 50 6.78 21.15 -7.54
CA ASN A 50 7.66 20.43 -8.46
C ASN A 50 8.70 19.56 -7.74
N GLY A 51 8.53 19.29 -6.45
CA GLY A 51 9.46 18.44 -5.70
C GLY A 51 9.28 16.98 -6.09
N ALA A 52 10.40 16.27 -6.25
CA ALA A 52 10.38 14.84 -6.54
C ALA A 52 11.55 14.11 -5.88
N VAL A 53 11.27 12.93 -5.32
CA VAL A 53 12.28 12.07 -4.68
C VAL A 53 12.32 10.73 -5.41
N VAL A 54 13.47 10.40 -5.99
CA VAL A 54 13.72 9.08 -6.57
C VAL A 54 14.06 8.13 -5.42
N LEU A 55 13.36 7.00 -5.35
CA LEU A 55 13.51 6.04 -4.27
C LEU A 55 13.46 4.61 -4.82
N ASP A 56 14.56 3.88 -4.65
CA ASP A 56 14.58 2.43 -4.83
C ASP A 56 14.06 1.74 -3.57
N ALA A 57 12.83 1.23 -3.64
CA ALA A 57 12.09 0.74 -2.50
C ALA A 57 11.36 -0.58 -2.77
N VAL A 58 10.92 -1.23 -1.69
CA VAL A 58 9.99 -2.35 -1.72
C VAL A 58 8.66 -1.90 -1.16
N TYR A 59 7.61 -2.09 -1.96
CA TYR A 59 6.24 -1.79 -1.61
C TYR A 59 5.55 -3.06 -1.16
N LEU A 60 4.83 -2.97 -0.04
CA LEU A 60 4.00 -4.03 0.52
C LEU A 60 2.59 -3.50 0.68
N TYR A 61 1.61 -4.18 0.09
CA TYR A 61 0.20 -4.01 0.41
C TYR A 61 -0.29 -5.24 1.14
N ALA A 62 -0.97 -5.04 2.27
CA ALA A 62 -1.68 -6.09 2.98
C ALA A 62 -3.18 -5.80 2.97
N ASP A 63 -3.95 -6.75 2.46
CA ASP A 63 -5.37 -6.57 2.15
C ASP A 63 -6.22 -7.68 2.80
N LEU A 64 -7.33 -7.29 3.44
CA LEU A 64 -8.25 -8.21 4.09
C LEU A 64 -9.18 -8.84 3.03
N ALA A 65 -9.21 -10.16 2.99
CA ALA A 65 -10.07 -10.85 2.04
C ALA A 65 -11.56 -10.69 2.40
N ASP A 66 -12.38 -10.48 1.37
CA ASP A 66 -13.84 -10.41 1.43
C ASP A 66 -14.40 -9.36 2.41
N SER A 67 -13.69 -8.25 2.64
CA SER A 67 -14.14 -7.16 3.52
C SER A 67 -15.47 -6.51 3.07
N THR A 68 -15.73 -6.43 1.78
CA THR A 68 -17.03 -5.99 1.24
C THR A 68 -18.17 -6.88 1.74
N ARG A 69 -17.94 -8.19 1.74
CA ARG A 69 -18.90 -9.17 2.24
C ARG A 69 -19.05 -9.05 3.75
N LEU A 70 -17.94 -8.85 4.46
CA LEU A 70 -17.95 -8.60 5.90
C LEU A 70 -18.79 -7.36 6.26
N ALA A 71 -18.66 -6.27 5.50
CA ALA A 71 -19.41 -5.03 5.72
C ALA A 71 -20.91 -5.15 5.36
N ARG A 72 -21.24 -5.99 4.37
CA ARG A 72 -22.61 -6.20 3.90
C ARG A 72 -23.41 -7.17 4.77
N ASP A 73 -22.80 -8.30 5.15
CA ASP A 73 -23.51 -9.45 5.71
C ASP A 73 -23.46 -9.53 7.25
N PHE A 74 -22.61 -8.75 7.91
CA PHE A 74 -22.41 -8.79 9.36
C PHE A 74 -22.75 -7.47 10.05
N ASP A 75 -22.95 -7.51 11.36
CA ASP A 75 -23.10 -6.29 12.16
C ASP A 75 -21.88 -5.37 11.95
N ARG A 76 -22.15 -4.11 11.58
CA ARG A 76 -21.11 -3.11 11.27
C ARG A 76 -20.09 -2.92 12.38
N ARG A 77 -20.45 -3.10 13.65
CA ARG A 77 -19.53 -2.97 14.79
C ARG A 77 -18.62 -4.19 14.90
N VAL A 78 -19.09 -5.37 14.50
CA VAL A 78 -18.26 -6.58 14.37
C VAL A 78 -17.32 -6.44 13.17
N ALA A 79 -17.84 -6.04 12.01
CA ALA A 79 -17.03 -5.80 10.80
C ALA A 79 -15.89 -4.80 11.07
N ALA A 80 -16.21 -3.65 11.68
CA ALA A 80 -15.22 -2.64 12.05
C ALA A 80 -14.13 -3.17 12.99
N LYS A 81 -14.47 -4.07 13.93
CA LYS A 81 -13.48 -4.67 14.84
C LYS A 81 -12.56 -5.65 14.12
N VAL A 82 -13.06 -6.42 13.16
CA VAL A 82 -12.24 -7.33 12.36
C VAL A 82 -11.27 -6.53 11.49
N ILE A 83 -11.78 -5.55 10.72
CA ILE A 83 -10.96 -4.66 9.87
C ILE A 83 -9.90 -3.95 10.71
N ARG A 84 -10.30 -3.32 11.83
CA ARG A 84 -9.36 -2.60 12.70
C ARG A 84 -8.32 -3.52 13.33
N SER A 85 -8.68 -4.76 13.67
CA SER A 85 -7.72 -5.73 14.22
C SER A 85 -6.70 -6.16 13.17
N PHE A 86 -7.13 -6.35 11.93
CA PHE A 86 -6.25 -6.64 10.80
C PHE A 86 -5.28 -5.50 10.51
N LEU A 87 -5.80 -4.27 10.39
CA LEU A 87 -4.99 -3.08 10.13
C LEU A 87 -3.98 -2.84 11.26
N ASP A 88 -4.41 -2.89 12.53
CA ASP A 88 -3.51 -2.68 13.69
C ASP A 88 -2.39 -3.74 13.74
N ALA A 89 -2.71 -5.02 13.56
CA ALA A 89 -1.71 -6.08 13.55
C ALA A 89 -0.71 -5.91 12.38
N SER A 90 -1.22 -5.64 11.18
CA SER A 90 -0.38 -5.43 9.99
C SER A 90 0.55 -4.23 10.17
N CYS A 91 0.05 -3.12 10.72
CA CYS A 91 0.86 -1.95 11.06
C CYS A 91 1.99 -2.28 12.04
N ARG A 92 1.71 -3.06 13.09
CA ARG A 92 2.72 -3.47 14.07
C ARG A 92 3.79 -4.34 13.44
N VAL A 93 3.40 -5.29 12.59
CA VAL A 93 4.35 -6.17 11.89
C VAL A 93 5.23 -5.38 10.92
N ILE A 94 4.64 -4.47 10.12
CA ILE A 94 5.38 -3.59 9.21
C ILE A 94 6.42 -2.78 9.98
N LYS A 95 6.01 -2.11 11.07
CA LYS A 95 6.92 -1.33 11.91
C LYS A 95 8.02 -2.19 12.55
N ALA A 96 7.67 -3.37 13.07
CA ALA A 96 8.63 -4.29 13.67
C ALA A 96 9.68 -4.81 12.67
N ARG A 97 9.36 -4.80 11.36
CA ARG A 97 10.28 -5.14 10.27
C ARG A 97 10.99 -3.93 9.65
N GLY A 98 10.88 -2.75 10.25
CA GLY A 98 11.53 -1.53 9.78
C GLY A 98 10.87 -0.90 8.56
N GLY A 99 9.63 -1.29 8.25
CA GLY A 99 8.82 -0.65 7.21
C GLY A 99 8.18 0.65 7.70
N THR A 100 7.99 1.58 6.79
CA THR A 100 7.23 2.82 7.02
C THR A 100 5.80 2.63 6.54
N ILE A 101 4.82 2.92 7.39
CA ILE A 101 3.40 2.90 7.00
C ILE A 101 3.11 4.21 6.28
N VAL A 102 2.62 4.14 5.05
CA VAL A 102 2.41 5.32 4.21
C VAL A 102 0.93 5.66 4.08
N SER A 103 0.09 4.68 3.81
CA SER A 103 -1.34 4.93 3.59
C SER A 103 -2.20 3.75 4.00
N PHE A 104 -3.49 4.08 4.18
CA PHE A 104 -4.56 3.12 4.32
C PHE A 104 -5.52 3.32 3.14
N ASP A 105 -6.00 2.23 2.56
CA ASP A 105 -7.02 2.26 1.52
C ASP A 105 -8.13 1.29 1.90
N GLY A 106 -9.14 1.82 2.59
CA GLY A 106 -10.21 1.04 3.20
C GLY A 106 -9.69 0.05 4.25
N ASP A 107 -9.71 -1.22 3.90
CA ASP A 107 -9.25 -2.37 4.68
C ASP A 107 -7.81 -2.80 4.35
N ARG A 108 -7.11 -2.03 3.51
CA ARG A 108 -5.73 -2.26 3.12
C ARG A 108 -4.76 -1.32 3.83
N VAL A 109 -3.54 -1.79 4.06
CA VAL A 109 -2.42 -0.97 4.53
C VAL A 109 -1.22 -1.09 3.60
N MET A 110 -0.59 0.04 3.31
CA MET A 110 0.63 0.15 2.51
C MET A 110 1.85 0.39 3.41
N GLY A 111 2.86 -0.46 3.25
CA GLY A 111 4.19 -0.30 3.84
C GLY A 111 5.26 -0.10 2.77
N ILE A 112 6.23 0.76 3.02
CA ILE A 112 7.43 0.93 2.20
C ILE A 112 8.67 0.52 3.00
N PHE A 113 9.53 -0.29 2.38
CA PHE A 113 10.81 -0.73 2.92
C PHE A 113 11.96 -0.20 2.06
N VAL A 114 12.99 0.32 2.71
CA VAL A 114 14.21 0.89 2.09
C VAL A 114 15.46 0.31 2.74
N GLY A 115 16.62 0.54 2.15
CA GLY A 115 17.90 0.01 2.62
C GLY A 115 18.20 -1.42 2.15
N ASP A 116 19.38 -1.93 2.50
CA ASP A 116 19.96 -3.13 1.88
C ASP A 116 19.15 -4.40 2.15
N SER A 117 18.49 -4.48 3.31
CA SER A 117 17.67 -5.63 3.69
C SER A 117 16.19 -5.52 3.30
N LYS A 118 15.78 -4.50 2.53
CA LYS A 118 14.37 -4.20 2.25
C LYS A 118 13.56 -5.38 1.69
N ASN A 119 14.13 -6.14 0.76
CA ASN A 119 13.49 -7.31 0.15
C ASN A 119 13.27 -8.43 1.19
N THR A 120 14.32 -8.74 1.94
CA THR A 120 14.31 -9.73 3.03
C THR A 120 13.30 -9.36 4.13
N ALA A 121 13.28 -8.09 4.53
CA ALA A 121 12.39 -7.57 5.57
C ALA A 121 10.93 -7.60 5.13
N ALA A 122 10.62 -7.13 3.92
CA ALA A 122 9.28 -7.14 3.37
C ALA A 122 8.74 -8.57 3.18
N ALA A 123 9.54 -9.49 2.64
CA ALA A 123 9.16 -10.90 2.50
C ALA A 123 8.79 -11.54 3.86
N LYS A 124 9.64 -11.37 4.88
CA LYS A 124 9.34 -11.83 6.25
C LYS A 124 8.11 -11.15 6.84
N CYS A 125 7.92 -9.86 6.56
CA CYS A 125 6.73 -9.11 6.97
C CYS A 125 5.44 -9.75 6.43
N GLY A 126 5.40 -10.13 5.14
CA GLY A 126 4.23 -10.80 4.57
C GLY A 126 3.88 -12.12 5.26
N LEU A 127 4.88 -12.97 5.51
CA LEU A 127 4.70 -14.24 6.22
C LEU A 127 4.27 -14.05 7.69
N GLN A 128 4.77 -13.00 8.36
CA GLN A 128 4.35 -12.65 9.72
C GLN A 128 2.93 -12.10 9.77
N ILE A 129 2.50 -11.31 8.78
CA ILE A 129 1.09 -10.87 8.70
C ILE A 129 0.18 -12.10 8.59
N ASN A 130 0.58 -13.11 7.82
CA ASN A 130 -0.15 -14.37 7.76
C ASN A 130 -0.20 -15.09 9.12
N ALA A 131 0.92 -15.16 9.83
CA ALA A 131 0.95 -15.70 11.19
C ALA A 131 0.05 -14.91 12.16
N ALA A 132 0.04 -13.58 12.09
CA ALA A 132 -0.81 -12.73 12.92
C ALA A 132 -2.29 -12.99 12.66
N VAL A 133 -2.69 -13.13 11.40
CA VAL A 133 -4.09 -13.42 11.06
C VAL A 133 -4.51 -14.79 11.58
N LEU A 134 -3.75 -15.83 11.28
CA LEU A 134 -4.13 -17.20 11.63
C LEU A 134 -4.02 -17.51 13.12
N ASN A 135 -2.98 -17.00 13.79
CA ASN A 135 -2.67 -17.39 15.16
C ASN A 135 -3.18 -16.40 16.21
N VAL A 136 -3.49 -15.15 15.82
CA VAL A 136 -3.90 -14.11 16.76
C VAL A 136 -5.29 -13.57 16.45
N ILE A 137 -5.51 -13.04 15.25
CA ILE A 137 -6.76 -12.34 14.91
C ILE A 137 -7.91 -13.34 14.85
N LYS A 138 -7.78 -14.36 13.98
CA LYS A 138 -8.85 -15.33 13.73
C LYS A 138 -9.31 -16.02 15.03
N PRO A 139 -8.44 -16.58 15.88
CA PRO A 139 -8.88 -17.24 17.11
C PRO A 139 -9.59 -16.28 18.08
N LYS A 140 -9.09 -15.05 18.24
CA LYS A 140 -9.72 -14.05 19.13
C LYS A 140 -11.09 -13.61 18.63
N VAL A 141 -11.23 -13.39 17.32
CA VAL A 141 -12.50 -12.98 16.70
C VAL A 141 -13.52 -14.12 16.79
N GLU A 142 -13.15 -15.34 16.40
CA GLU A 142 -14.06 -16.50 16.38
C GLU A 142 -14.45 -16.97 17.81
N ALA A 143 -13.58 -16.77 18.80
CA ALA A 143 -13.93 -16.99 20.20
C ALA A 143 -15.01 -16.00 20.69
N LYS A 144 -14.92 -14.73 20.27
CA LYS A 144 -15.81 -13.66 20.73
C LYS A 144 -17.13 -13.59 19.95
N TYR A 145 -17.12 -13.90 18.66
CA TYR A 145 -18.23 -13.65 17.73
C TYR A 145 -18.71 -14.94 17.07
N SER A 146 -19.75 -15.54 17.63
CA SER A 146 -20.41 -16.73 17.06
C SER A 146 -20.98 -16.47 15.66
N SER A 147 -21.40 -15.22 15.36
CA SER A 147 -21.85 -14.83 14.03
C SER A 147 -20.78 -15.04 12.96
N ILE A 148 -19.52 -14.74 13.27
CA ILE A 148 -18.38 -14.98 12.37
C ILE A 148 -18.06 -16.49 12.35
N ARG A 149 -17.86 -17.09 13.53
CA ARG A 149 -17.45 -18.50 13.68
C ARG A 149 -18.39 -19.47 12.98
N ASN A 150 -19.70 -19.27 13.10
CA ASN A 150 -20.71 -20.18 12.58
C ASN A 150 -21.11 -19.86 11.12
N SER A 151 -20.49 -18.85 10.51
CA SER A 151 -20.72 -18.49 9.11
C SER A 151 -19.75 -19.23 8.17
N ASN A 152 -20.01 -19.10 6.87
CA ASN A 152 -19.08 -19.47 5.80
C ASN A 152 -18.09 -18.34 5.45
N PHE A 153 -18.03 -17.24 6.21
CA PHE A 153 -16.98 -16.24 6.08
C PHE A 153 -15.66 -16.77 6.67
N ARG A 154 -14.54 -16.40 6.07
CA ARG A 154 -13.21 -16.81 6.52
C ARG A 154 -12.32 -15.59 6.67
N ILE A 155 -11.87 -15.33 7.90
CA ILE A 155 -10.88 -14.28 8.15
C ILE A 155 -9.58 -14.71 7.50
N SER A 156 -9.22 -14.03 6.43
CA SER A 156 -7.98 -14.25 5.68
C SER A 156 -7.58 -12.96 5.00
N GLN A 157 -6.37 -12.96 4.46
CA GLN A 157 -5.74 -11.79 3.86
C GLN A 157 -4.90 -12.23 2.67
N CYS A 158 -4.46 -11.27 1.89
CA CYS A 158 -3.41 -11.47 0.91
C CYS A 158 -2.43 -10.28 0.97
N VAL A 159 -1.15 -10.58 0.88
CA VAL A 159 -0.07 -9.59 0.88
C VAL A 159 0.61 -9.60 -0.47
N GLY A 160 0.73 -8.44 -1.10
CA GLY A 160 1.46 -8.26 -2.35
C GLY A 160 2.71 -7.43 -2.14
N ILE A 161 3.85 -7.88 -2.68
CA ILE A 161 5.15 -7.25 -2.48
C ILE A 161 5.89 -7.10 -3.80
N ALA A 162 6.36 -5.89 -4.09
CA ALA A 162 7.14 -5.60 -5.28
C ALA A 162 8.28 -4.63 -4.97
N SER A 163 9.46 -4.91 -5.51
CA SER A 163 10.61 -4.00 -5.50
C SER A 163 10.64 -3.17 -6.78
N GLY A 164 11.15 -1.94 -6.69
CA GLY A 164 11.47 -1.14 -7.85
C GLY A 164 11.75 0.32 -7.51
N GLU A 165 12.37 1.02 -8.45
CA GLU A 165 12.53 2.46 -8.39
C GLU A 165 11.18 3.17 -8.56
N THR A 166 10.98 4.23 -7.79
CA THR A 166 9.78 5.08 -7.83
C THR A 166 10.15 6.54 -7.73
N LEU A 167 9.34 7.39 -8.34
CA LEU A 167 9.38 8.83 -8.18
C LEU A 167 8.28 9.24 -7.20
N ILE A 168 8.65 9.68 -6.01
CA ILE A 168 7.71 10.19 -5.01
C ILE A 168 7.51 11.68 -5.23
N VAL A 169 6.27 12.07 -5.44
CA VAL A 169 5.83 13.47 -5.62
C VAL A 169 4.71 13.78 -4.64
N ARG A 170 4.36 15.07 -4.47
CA ARG A 170 3.12 15.43 -3.77
C ARG A 170 1.99 15.53 -4.74
N GLY A 171 0.92 14.79 -4.46
CA GLY A 171 -0.36 14.92 -5.13
C GLY A 171 -1.33 15.72 -4.27
N GLY A 172 -2.08 16.64 -4.88
CA GLY A 172 -3.13 17.42 -4.22
C GLY A 172 -2.88 18.92 -4.30
N VAL A 173 -3.66 19.66 -3.51
CA VAL A 173 -3.66 21.13 -3.49
C VAL A 173 -3.18 21.65 -2.14
N ARG A 174 -2.95 22.96 -2.04
CA ARG A 174 -2.52 23.59 -0.78
C ARG A 174 -3.58 23.33 0.31
N GLY A 175 -3.15 22.74 1.43
CA GLY A 175 -4.04 22.39 2.55
C GLY A 175 -4.69 20.99 2.47
N SER A 176 -4.59 20.30 1.32
CA SER A 176 -5.06 18.91 1.16
C SER A 176 -4.20 18.19 0.11
N ASN A 177 -3.14 17.52 0.56
CA ASN A 177 -2.21 16.80 -0.29
C ASN A 177 -1.50 15.68 0.48
N ASP A 178 -1.05 14.68 -0.26
CA ASP A 178 -0.32 13.52 0.23
C ASP A 178 0.79 13.13 -0.75
N LEU A 179 1.66 12.21 -0.31
CA LEU A 179 2.67 11.65 -1.18
C LEU A 179 2.08 10.63 -2.14
N VAL A 180 2.51 10.70 -3.41
CA VAL A 180 2.16 9.76 -4.47
C VAL A 180 3.45 9.10 -4.95
N SER A 181 3.46 7.77 -4.92
CA SER A 181 4.57 6.96 -5.44
C SER A 181 4.31 6.59 -6.89
N VAL A 182 5.07 7.16 -7.83
CA VAL A 182 4.95 6.89 -9.26
C VAL A 182 5.98 5.85 -9.67
N GLY A 183 5.52 4.70 -10.13
CA GLY A 183 6.37 3.63 -10.66
C GLY A 183 5.64 2.30 -10.72
N ARG A 184 6.32 1.25 -11.20
CA ARG A 184 5.72 -0.07 -11.39
C ARG A 184 5.42 -0.77 -10.05
N ALA A 185 6.34 -0.68 -9.09
CA ALA A 185 6.28 -1.45 -7.85
C ALA A 185 5.02 -1.21 -7.00
N PRO A 186 4.56 0.03 -6.73
CA PRO A 186 3.34 0.27 -5.93
C PRO A 186 2.10 -0.40 -6.53
N ASN A 187 1.88 -0.24 -7.85
CA ASN A 187 0.73 -0.80 -8.54
C ASN A 187 0.77 -2.33 -8.60
N VAL A 188 1.95 -2.91 -8.84
CA VAL A 188 2.12 -4.37 -8.84
C VAL A 188 1.88 -4.94 -7.44
N ALA A 189 2.43 -4.33 -6.38
CA ALA A 189 2.21 -4.75 -5.01
C ALA A 189 0.71 -4.71 -4.63
N ALA A 190 -0.01 -3.65 -4.97
CA ALA A 190 -1.46 -3.56 -4.75
C ALA A 190 -2.23 -4.66 -5.49
N LYS A 191 -1.95 -4.87 -6.78
CA LYS A 191 -2.65 -5.91 -7.56
C LYS A 191 -2.35 -7.33 -7.05
N LEU A 192 -1.14 -7.58 -6.55
CA LEU A 192 -0.79 -8.84 -5.92
C LEU A 192 -1.56 -9.04 -4.59
N SER A 193 -1.77 -7.99 -3.80
CA SER A 193 -2.57 -8.09 -2.56
C SER A 193 -4.04 -8.34 -2.84
N ASP A 194 -4.54 -7.99 -4.03
CA ASP A 194 -5.94 -8.17 -4.40
C ASP A 194 -6.24 -9.61 -4.87
N ILE A 195 -5.23 -10.50 -4.97
CA ILE A 195 -5.43 -11.89 -5.38
C ILE A 195 -6.31 -12.64 -4.37
N ARG A 196 -7.40 -13.24 -4.86
CA ARG A 196 -8.33 -14.09 -4.08
C ARG A 196 -8.43 -15.53 -4.59
N ASN A 197 -8.17 -15.74 -5.88
CA ASN A 197 -8.16 -17.05 -6.55
C ASN A 197 -6.76 -17.72 -6.53
N GLY A 198 -6.05 -17.54 -5.42
CA GLY A 198 -4.68 -18.01 -5.22
C GLY A 198 -4.58 -19.07 -4.14
N ALA A 199 -3.57 -19.94 -4.23
CA ALA A 199 -3.25 -20.90 -3.17
C ALA A 199 -2.49 -20.27 -1.98
N TYR A 200 -2.06 -19.02 -2.15
CA TYR A 200 -1.10 -18.37 -1.27
C TYR A 200 -1.65 -17.13 -0.58
N ARG A 201 -0.97 -16.70 0.50
CA ARG A 201 -1.34 -15.53 1.33
C ARG A 201 -0.33 -14.40 1.25
N THR A 202 0.81 -14.64 0.61
CA THR A 202 1.80 -13.63 0.28
C THR A 202 2.32 -13.90 -1.11
N TYR A 203 2.37 -12.87 -1.94
CA TYR A 203 2.88 -12.89 -3.29
C TYR A 203 3.98 -11.86 -3.43
N ILE A 204 5.10 -12.27 -4.01
CA ILE A 204 6.25 -11.41 -4.26
C ILE A 204 6.64 -11.46 -5.73
N THR A 205 7.13 -10.34 -6.27
CA THR A 205 7.71 -10.33 -7.61
C THR A 205 9.02 -11.11 -7.67
N SER A 206 9.39 -11.54 -8.87
CA SER A 206 10.70 -12.19 -9.11
C SER A 206 11.87 -11.35 -8.61
N GLN A 207 11.80 -10.02 -8.71
CA GLN A 207 12.87 -9.14 -8.21
C GLN A 207 13.04 -9.26 -6.69
N VAL A 208 11.94 -9.33 -5.93
CA VAL A 208 11.99 -9.51 -4.47
C VAL A 208 12.57 -10.88 -4.13
N TYR A 209 12.10 -11.94 -4.80
CA TYR A 209 12.58 -13.30 -4.54
C TYR A 209 14.08 -13.45 -4.78
N HIS A 210 14.61 -12.93 -5.90
CA HIS A 210 16.04 -13.04 -6.18
C HIS A 210 16.92 -12.13 -5.31
N SER A 211 16.37 -11.01 -4.83
CA SER A 211 17.13 -10.02 -4.03
C SER A 211 17.06 -10.27 -2.52
N MET A 212 16.14 -11.10 -2.04
CA MET A 212 16.08 -11.44 -0.62
C MET A 212 17.13 -12.47 -0.24
N HIS A 213 17.58 -12.40 1.01
CA HIS A 213 18.53 -13.35 1.59
C HIS A 213 17.93 -14.75 1.70
N ASP A 214 18.75 -15.80 1.57
CA ASP A 214 18.29 -17.20 1.55
C ASP A 214 17.57 -17.62 2.83
N SER A 215 17.85 -16.97 3.96
CA SER A 215 17.10 -17.15 5.22
C SER A 215 15.60 -16.81 5.12
N SER A 216 15.20 -16.06 4.08
CA SER A 216 13.80 -15.74 3.79
C SER A 216 13.23 -16.61 2.66
N LYS A 217 14.06 -17.40 1.98
CA LYS A 217 13.64 -18.35 0.94
C LYS A 217 13.34 -19.71 1.54
N HIS A 218 14.23 -20.21 2.38
CA HIS A 218 14.18 -21.59 2.85
C HIS A 218 13.71 -21.71 4.30
N SER A 219 12.93 -22.76 4.58
CA SER A 219 12.58 -23.19 5.92
C SER A 219 13.78 -23.84 6.63
N GLY A 220 13.64 -24.08 7.94
CA GLY A 220 14.71 -24.72 8.75
C GLY A 220 15.12 -26.13 8.30
N ASP A 221 14.26 -26.81 7.54
CA ASP A 221 14.52 -28.11 6.90
C ASP A 221 14.96 -28.00 5.42
N GLY A 222 15.23 -26.78 4.94
CA GLY A 222 15.80 -26.52 3.62
C GLY A 222 14.80 -26.45 2.45
N ARG A 223 13.49 -26.57 2.70
CA ARG A 223 12.47 -26.41 1.64
C ARG A 223 12.32 -24.95 1.23
N ASP A 224 12.17 -24.70 -0.06
CA ASP A 224 11.77 -23.37 -0.52
C ASP A 224 10.34 -23.08 -0.05
N MET A 225 10.18 -21.92 0.60
CA MET A 225 8.91 -21.45 1.11
C MET A 225 8.06 -20.78 0.03
N TRP A 226 8.61 -20.57 -1.17
CA TRP A 226 8.00 -19.81 -2.25
C TRP A 226 7.80 -20.69 -3.48
N THR A 227 6.58 -20.72 -3.98
CA THR A 227 6.24 -21.43 -5.22
C THR A 227 6.15 -20.44 -6.36
N GLN A 228 6.91 -20.68 -7.41
CA GLN A 228 6.84 -19.90 -8.65
C GLN A 228 5.52 -20.16 -9.38
N GLU A 229 4.87 -19.10 -9.87
CA GLU A 229 3.74 -19.19 -10.79
C GLU A 229 3.72 -18.00 -11.77
N SER A 230 3.02 -18.17 -12.90
CA SER A 230 2.77 -17.10 -13.86
C SER A 230 1.40 -16.48 -13.57
N ARG A 231 1.32 -15.14 -13.49
CA ARG A 231 0.09 -14.42 -13.21
C ARG A 231 -0.02 -13.17 -14.08
N GLU A 232 -1.24 -12.87 -14.51
CA GLU A 232 -1.56 -11.55 -15.05
C GLU A 232 -1.71 -10.57 -13.89
N VAL A 233 -0.86 -9.54 -13.86
CA VAL A 233 -0.84 -8.52 -12.82
C VAL A 233 -0.86 -7.17 -13.52
N GLY A 234 -2.06 -6.63 -13.69
CA GLY A 234 -2.23 -5.28 -14.21
C GLY A 234 -2.06 -5.13 -15.71
N GLY A 235 -2.54 -6.11 -16.48
CA GLY A 235 -2.43 -6.14 -17.93
C GLY A 235 -1.13 -6.75 -18.45
N GLU A 236 -0.26 -7.23 -17.56
CA GLU A 236 0.99 -7.89 -17.92
C GLU A 236 1.11 -9.25 -17.24
N THR A 237 1.45 -10.28 -18.00
CA THR A 237 1.81 -11.59 -17.47
C THR A 237 3.23 -11.55 -16.92
N MET A 238 3.38 -11.86 -15.63
CA MET A 238 4.68 -11.87 -14.96
C MET A 238 4.87 -13.10 -14.07
N THR A 239 6.13 -13.47 -13.87
CA THR A 239 6.51 -14.50 -12.90
C THR A 239 6.48 -13.94 -11.48
N VAL A 240 5.69 -14.58 -10.64
CA VAL A 240 5.52 -14.26 -9.22
C VAL A 240 5.82 -15.49 -8.37
N TYR A 241 6.03 -15.25 -7.09
CA TYR A 241 6.34 -16.28 -6.11
C TYR A 241 5.33 -16.18 -4.97
N GLY A 242 4.56 -17.25 -4.75
CA GLY A 242 3.53 -17.32 -3.73
C GLY A 242 3.96 -18.14 -2.52
N SER A 243 3.57 -17.70 -1.32
CA SER A 243 3.78 -18.44 -0.08
C SER A 243 2.57 -18.37 0.87
N SER A 244 2.34 -19.46 1.59
CA SER A 244 1.43 -19.55 2.75
C SER A 244 2.18 -19.93 4.02
N TRP A 245 3.52 -19.89 4.00
CA TRP A 245 4.33 -20.17 5.16
C TRP A 245 4.12 -19.13 6.25
N LEU A 246 4.43 -19.52 7.48
CA LEU A 246 4.32 -18.65 8.65
C LEU A 246 5.73 -18.26 9.10
N TRP A 247 5.83 -17.06 9.62
CA TRP A 247 7.04 -16.57 10.26
C TRP A 247 6.71 -16.10 11.67
N ASN A 248 7.62 -16.36 12.61
CA ASN A 248 7.41 -16.03 14.02
C ASN A 248 7.20 -14.53 14.20
N LEU A 249 6.21 -14.15 15.03
CA LEU A 249 5.88 -12.78 15.38
C LEU A 249 6.95 -12.14 16.27
#